data_AF-A0A2Z6R754-F1
#
_entry.id   AF-A0A2Z6R754-F1
#
_cell.length_a   1.000
_cell.length_b   1.000
_cell.length_c   1.000
_cell.angle_alpha   90.00
_cell.angle_beta   90.00
_cell.angle_gamma   90.00
#
_symmetry.space_group_name_H-M   'P 1'
#
loop_
_entity.id
_entity.type
_entity.pdbx_description
1 polymer ?
#
loop_
_entity_poly.entity_id
_entity_poly.type
_entity_poly.pdbx_seq_one_letter_code
_entity_poly.pdbx_strand_id
1 'polypeptide(L)'
;MGQAFNPSKPTSWISYVDANNLYGWAMSQFLPIGNYQWEASREYLLKNSAMQKKYLEKILKTKANASRRYFLNIKSHFPLKTHDYLRDLPPA
;
A
#
# COMPACT_ATOMS: atom_id res chain seq x y z
N MET A 1 21.52 -19.83 -24.32
CA MET A 1 21.43 -18.38 -24.01
C MET A 1 21.97 -17.60 -25.20
N GLY A 2 21.44 -16.40 -25.46
CA GLY A 2 21.84 -15.59 -26.62
C GLY A 2 23.27 -15.04 -26.52
N GLN A 3 23.79 -14.46 -27.61
CA GLN A 3 25.16 -13.96 -27.73
C GLN A 3 25.55 -12.87 -26.71
N ALA A 4 24.58 -12.25 -26.02
CA ALA A 4 24.80 -11.23 -25.00
C ALA A 4 25.00 -11.77 -23.57
N PHE A 5 24.89 -13.08 -23.35
CA PHE A 5 25.06 -13.68 -22.03
C PHE A 5 26.54 -13.71 -21.62
N ASN A 6 26.85 -13.19 -20.43
CA ASN A 6 28.19 -13.22 -19.84
C ASN A 6 28.19 -14.08 -18.57
N PRO A 7 28.83 -15.28 -18.59
CA PRO A 7 28.85 -16.20 -17.46
C PRO A 7 29.67 -15.70 -16.26
N SER A 8 30.52 -14.69 -16.44
CA SER A 8 31.31 -14.08 -15.36
C SER A 8 30.52 -13.06 -14.53
N LYS A 9 29.31 -12.70 -14.97
CA LYS A 9 28.42 -11.82 -14.19
C LYS A 9 27.57 -12.64 -13.21
N PRO A 10 27.16 -12.06 -12.07
CA PRO A 10 26.23 -12.72 -11.17
C PRO A 10 24.92 -13.09 -11.88
N THR A 11 24.40 -14.27 -11.58
CA THR A 11 23.07 -14.69 -12.02
C THR A 11 22.00 -13.83 -11.34
N SER A 12 21.00 -13.41 -12.11
CA SER A 12 19.80 -12.77 -11.60
C SER A 12 18.55 -13.51 -12.08
N TRP A 13 17.48 -13.42 -11.31
CA TRP A 13 16.18 -14.01 -11.62
C TRP A 13 15.11 -12.92 -11.61
N ILE A 14 14.08 -13.12 -12.45
CA ILE A 14 12.88 -12.28 -12.44
C ILE A 14 11.76 -13.13 -11.87
N SER A 15 11.18 -12.66 -10.78
CA SER A 15 9.96 -13.24 -10.20
C SER A 15 8.79 -12.90 -11.10
N TYR A 16 8.06 -13.90 -11.60
CA TYR A 16 6.81 -13.70 -12.32
C TYR A 16 5.68 -14.37 -11.54
N VAL A 17 4.84 -13.54 -10.92
CA VAL A 17 3.67 -14.00 -10.15
C VAL A 17 2.41 -13.54 -10.85
N ASP A 18 1.41 -14.41 -10.89
CA ASP A 18 0.07 -14.09 -11.41
C ASP A 18 -0.98 -14.37 -10.33
N ALA A 19 -1.87 -13.40 -10.15
CA ALA A 19 -2.94 -13.49 -9.18
C ALA A 19 -4.22 -13.99 -9.86
N ASN A 20 -4.53 -15.27 -9.65
CA ASN A 20 -5.74 -15.89 -10.19
C ASN A 20 -6.99 -15.13 -9.70
N ASN A 21 -7.71 -14.51 -10.65
CA ASN A 21 -8.94 -13.75 -10.38
C ASN A 21 -8.77 -12.63 -9.33
N LEU A 22 -7.70 -11.83 -9.45
CA LEU A 22 -7.40 -10.71 -8.55
C LEU A 22 -8.61 -9.80 -8.28
N TYR A 23 -9.31 -9.39 -9.35
CA TYR A 23 -10.49 -8.54 -9.22
C TYR A 23 -11.64 -9.23 -8.52
N GLY A 24 -11.91 -10.51 -8.80
CA GLY A 24 -12.96 -11.25 -8.11
C GLY A 24 -12.68 -11.42 -6.63
N TRP A 25 -11.43 -11.69 -6.25
CA TRP A 25 -11.01 -11.73 -4.85
C TRP A 25 -11.17 -10.35 -4.18
N ALA A 26 -10.76 -9.28 -4.86
CA ALA A 26 -10.89 -7.90 -4.35
C ALA A 26 -12.36 -7.47 -4.18
N MET A 27 -13.23 -7.83 -5.13
CA MET A 27 -14.66 -7.57 -5.07
C MET A 27 -15.38 -8.42 -4.01
N SER A 28 -14.78 -9.55 -3.60
CA SER A 28 -15.29 -10.37 -2.49
C SER A 28 -14.92 -9.81 -1.10
N GLN A 29 -14.08 -8.77 -1.05
CA GLN A 29 -13.76 -8.08 0.20
C GLN A 29 -14.91 -7.13 0.59
N PHE A 30 -14.98 -6.74 1.86
CA PHE A 30 -15.92 -5.68 2.28
C PHE A 30 -15.56 -4.38 1.55
N LEU A 31 -16.42 -3.84 0.69
CA LEU A 31 -16.16 -2.58 -0.01
C LEU A 31 -17.04 -1.45 0.53
N PRO A 32 -16.53 -0.21 0.66
CA PRO A 32 -17.36 0.91 1.07
C PRO A 32 -18.28 1.32 -0.09
N ILE A 33 -19.60 1.30 0.15
CA ILE A 33 -20.64 1.52 -0.87
C ILE A 33 -21.29 2.92 -0.82
N GLY A 34 -20.84 3.82 0.06
CA GLY A 34 -21.38 5.19 0.14
C GLY A 34 -21.08 5.91 1.45
N ASN A 35 -21.79 7.03 1.67
CA ASN A 35 -21.67 7.90 2.87
C ASN A 35 -20.25 8.39 3.16
N TYR A 36 -19.51 8.75 2.10
CA TYR A 36 -18.17 9.32 2.22
C TYR A 36 -18.24 10.69 2.86
N GLN A 37 -17.41 10.89 3.89
CA GLN A 37 -17.34 12.13 4.64
C GLN A 37 -15.91 12.37 5.13
N TRP A 38 -15.52 13.64 5.22
CA TRP A 38 -14.26 14.04 5.82
C TRP A 38 -14.36 13.94 7.34
N GLU A 39 -13.51 13.12 7.96
CA GLU A 39 -13.44 13.03 9.44
C GLU A 39 -12.86 14.30 10.09
N ALA A 40 -12.05 15.06 9.36
CA ALA A 40 -11.47 16.32 9.78
C ALA A 40 -11.05 17.13 8.56
N SER A 41 -11.06 18.47 8.66
CA SER A 41 -10.52 19.32 7.60
C SER A 41 -9.01 19.24 7.52
N ARG A 42 -8.46 19.51 6.33
CA ARG A 42 -7.01 19.53 6.11
C ARG A 42 -6.35 20.61 6.97
N GLU A 43 -6.97 21.77 7.08
CA GLU A 43 -6.47 22.92 7.87
C GLU A 43 -6.40 22.57 9.35
N TYR A 44 -7.41 21.84 9.87
CA TYR A 44 -7.39 21.35 11.24
C TYR A 44 -6.25 20.36 11.45
N LEU A 45 -6.11 19.37 10.58
CA LEU A 45 -5.07 18.35 10.70
C LEU A 45 -3.68 18.97 10.63
N LEU A 46 -3.43 19.90 9.70
CA LEU A 46 -2.14 20.58 9.57
C LEU A 46 -1.72 21.34 10.84
N LYS A 47 -2.69 21.88 11.59
CA LYS A 47 -2.44 22.58 12.86
C LYS A 47 -2.35 21.64 14.07
N ASN A 48 -2.74 20.37 13.93
CA ASN A 48 -2.88 19.43 15.04
C ASN A 48 -2.15 18.11 14.76
N SER A 49 -0.82 18.10 14.89
CA SER A 49 0.03 16.92 14.64
C SER A 49 -0.32 15.71 15.53
N ALA A 50 -0.67 15.93 16.79
CA ALA A 50 -1.14 14.88 17.70
C ALA A 50 -2.41 14.19 17.17
N MET A 51 -3.32 14.96 16.57
CA MET A 51 -4.54 14.42 15.96
C MET A 51 -4.24 13.65 14.69
N GLN A 52 -3.31 14.13 13.84
CA GLN A 52 -2.85 13.36 12.67
C GLN A 52 -2.39 11.95 13.09
N LYS A 53 -1.54 11.87 14.12
CA LYS A 53 -1.05 10.58 14.65
C LYS A 53 -2.19 9.73 15.19
N LYS A 54 -3.12 10.32 15.96
CA LYS A 54 -4.30 9.62 16.49
C LYS A 54 -5.20 9.04 15.40
N TYR A 55 -5.47 9.79 14.33
CA TYR A 55 -6.25 9.30 13.19
C TYR A 55 -5.52 8.17 12.47
N LEU A 56 -4.21 8.33 12.21
CA LEU A 56 -3.41 7.29 11.57
C LEU A 56 -3.44 5.98 12.38
N GLU A 57 -3.23 6.05 13.70
CA GLU A 57 -3.27 4.86 14.57
C GLU A 57 -4.66 4.20 14.58
N LYS A 58 -5.73 5.00 14.61
CA LYS A 58 -7.10 4.49 14.52
C LYS A 58 -7.32 3.72 13.21
N ILE A 59 -6.84 4.26 12.10
CA ILE A 59 -6.98 3.66 10.77
C ILE A 59 -6.20 2.35 10.69
N LEU A 60 -4.93 2.34 11.13
CA LEU A 60 -4.08 1.14 11.12
C LEU A 60 -4.62 0.02 12.02
N LYS A 61 -5.34 0.36 13.10
CA LYS A 61 -5.99 -0.61 14.00
C LYS A 61 -7.38 -1.06 13.54
N THR A 62 -7.93 -0.45 12.49
CA THR A 62 -9.26 -0.80 11.98
C THR A 62 -9.21 -2.15 11.28
N LYS A 63 -10.08 -3.08 11.67
CA LYS A 63 -10.15 -4.42 11.06
C LYS A 63 -10.58 -4.35 9.60
N ALA A 64 -10.11 -5.28 8.78
CA ALA A 64 -10.53 -5.37 7.38
C ALA A 64 -12.05 -5.54 7.24
N ASN A 65 -12.72 -6.31 8.09
CA ASN A 65 -14.17 -6.48 8.03
C ASN A 65 -14.97 -5.44 8.83
N ALA A 66 -14.36 -4.29 9.18
CA ALA A 66 -15.06 -3.24 9.90
C ALA A 66 -16.19 -2.63 9.07
N SER A 67 -17.30 -2.29 9.73
CA SER A 67 -18.44 -1.60 9.13
C SER A 67 -18.10 -0.19 8.64
N ARG A 68 -17.13 0.46 9.30
CA ARG A 68 -16.59 1.76 8.90
C ARG A 68 -15.16 1.59 8.42
N ARG A 69 -14.86 2.16 7.25
CA ARG A 69 -13.55 2.18 6.62
C ARG A 69 -13.06 3.59 6.40
N TYR A 70 -11.77 3.71 6.13
CA TYR A 70 -11.07 4.98 6.02
C TYR A 70 -10.22 5.01 4.75
N PHE A 71 -10.20 6.18 4.12
CA PHE A 71 -9.25 6.51 3.07
C PHE A 71 -8.29 7.55 3.63
N LEU A 72 -7.03 7.46 3.25
CA LEU A 72 -6.00 8.38 3.71
C LEU A 72 -5.31 9.01 2.51
N ASN A 73 -5.25 10.34 2.50
CA ASN A 73 -4.43 11.09 1.57
C ASN A 73 -3.11 11.46 2.27
N ILE A 74 -2.01 10.85 1.86
CA ILE A 74 -0.68 11.04 2.46
C ILE A 74 0.38 11.38 1.43
N LYS A 75 1.46 12.00 1.90
CA LYS A 75 2.75 11.96 1.23
C LYS A 75 3.54 10.81 1.84
N SER A 76 3.85 9.79 1.04
CA SER A 76 4.73 8.70 1.44
C SER A 76 6.13 8.93 0.89
N HIS A 77 7.15 8.52 1.65
CA HIS A 77 8.55 8.51 1.22
C HIS A 77 9.12 7.12 1.46
N PHE A 78 9.71 6.53 0.42
CA PHE A 78 10.36 5.23 0.48
C PHE A 78 11.88 5.42 0.46
N PRO A 79 12.59 5.10 1.56
CA PRO A 79 14.04 5.21 1.62
C PRO A 79 14.72 4.25 0.63
N LEU A 80 15.88 4.64 0.08
CA LEU A 80 16.61 3.80 -0.89
C LEU A 80 16.91 2.38 -0.36
N LYS A 81 17.13 2.23 0.95
CA LYS A 81 17.35 0.93 1.60
C LYS A 81 16.18 -0.06 1.45
N THR A 82 14.97 0.39 1.11
CA THR A 82 13.83 -0.51 0.87
C THR A 82 13.78 -1.02 -0.58
N HIS A 83 14.65 -0.53 -1.46
CA HIS A 83 14.67 -0.90 -2.88
C HIS A 83 14.78 -2.42 -3.07
N ASP A 84 15.76 -3.05 -2.41
CA ASP A 84 15.98 -4.48 -2.59
C ASP A 84 14.89 -5.34 -1.95
N TYR A 85 14.26 -4.84 -0.88
CA TYR A 85 13.11 -5.50 -0.27
C TYR A 85 11.84 -5.44 -1.13
N LEU A 86 11.63 -4.32 -1.82
CA LEU A 86 10.46 -4.07 -2.69
C LEU A 86 10.72 -4.43 -4.15
N ARG A 87 11.82 -5.14 -4.44
CA ARG A 87 12.24 -5.46 -5.80
C ARG A 87 11.23 -6.36 -6.52
N ASP A 88 10.68 -7.32 -5.81
CA ASP A 88 9.78 -8.33 -6.39
C ASP A 88 8.31 -7.91 -6.36
N LEU A 89 7.87 -7.24 -5.29
CA LEU A 89 6.49 -6.81 -5.11
C LEU A 89 6.42 -5.39 -4.55
N PRO A 90 5.43 -4.59 -4.97
CA PRO A 90 5.20 -3.28 -4.39
C PRO A 90 4.84 -3.40 -2.90
N PRO A 91 5.08 -2.34 -2.10
CA PRO A 91 4.69 -2.33 -0.71
C PRO A 91 3.17 -2.52 -0.57
N ALA A 92 2.77 -3.48 0.24
CA ALA A 92 1.38 -3.82 0.55
C ALA A 92 0.74 -2.84 1.55
#